data_AF-E1NUS6-F1
#
_entry.id   AF-E1NUS6-F1
#
_cell.length_a   1.000
_cell.length_b   1.000
_cell.length_c   1.000
_cell.angle_alpha   90.00
_cell.angle_beta   90.00
_cell.angle_gamma   90.00
#
_symmetry.space_group_name_H-M   'P 1'
#
loop_
_entity.id
_entity.type
_entity.pdbx_description
1 polymer ?
#
loop_
_entity_poly.entity_id
_entity_poly.type
_entity_poly.pdbx_seq_one_letter_code
_entity_poly.pdbx_strand_id
1 'polypeptide(L)'
;MYAALVNEKLVTAYEEYSLLPNYQQLNTKIYRCPRCKKRVILIVSQSKAPFFKHYNVSQGKGEKEEHALSKQMLCTALVGAGYHAKMEVNLAYRQLRADILMQNSISFEIQCSPISDIEFDHRHNLYEKIGIKDVWVVGRRHFFTSAIARITEEIFTF
;
A
#
# COMPACT_ATOMS: atom_id res chain seq x y z
N MET A 1 0.24 -11.54 13.20
CA MET A 1 -0.66 -12.21 14.18
C MET A 1 -1.70 -12.96 13.39
N TYR A 2 -2.04 -14.21 13.70
CA TYR A 2 -2.95 -15.00 12.85
C TYR A 2 -4.41 -15.06 13.34
N ALA A 3 -4.72 -14.46 14.49
CA ALA A 3 -6.09 -14.38 15.01
C ALA A 3 -6.40 -12.98 15.54
N ALA A 4 -7.66 -12.57 15.43
CA ALA A 4 -8.19 -11.31 15.93
C ALA A 4 -9.60 -11.51 16.51
N LEU A 5 -10.10 -10.50 17.20
CA LEU A 5 -11.47 -10.43 17.65
C LEU A 5 -12.31 -9.62 16.66
N VAL A 6 -13.48 -10.13 16.30
CA VAL A 6 -14.54 -9.42 15.57
C VAL A 6 -15.84 -9.67 16.32
N ASN A 7 -16.53 -8.60 16.73
CA ASN A 7 -17.75 -8.70 17.53
C ASN A 7 -17.58 -9.66 18.73
N GLU A 8 -16.46 -9.50 19.44
CA GLU A 8 -16.03 -10.31 20.59
C GLU A 8 -15.72 -11.79 20.32
N LYS A 9 -15.91 -12.27 19.08
CA LYS A 9 -15.56 -13.63 18.67
C LYS A 9 -14.12 -13.69 18.15
N LEU A 10 -13.40 -14.76 18.50
CA LEU A 10 -12.07 -15.03 17.97
C LEU A 10 -12.19 -15.60 16.55
N VAL A 11 -11.48 -15.00 15.61
CA VAL A 11 -11.42 -15.40 14.20
C VAL A 11 -9.98 -15.49 13.74
N THR A 12 -9.68 -16.37 12.78
CA THR A 12 -8.36 -16.42 12.14
C THR A 12 -8.29 -15.51 10.91
N ALA A 13 -7.07 -15.09 10.56
CA ALA A 13 -6.84 -14.29 9.36
C ALA A 13 -7.14 -15.08 8.08
N TYR A 14 -6.94 -16.40 8.11
CA TYR A 14 -7.25 -17.28 7.01
C TYR A 14 -8.76 -17.36 6.77
N GLU A 15 -9.56 -17.67 7.80
CA GLU A 15 -11.02 -17.73 7.69
C GLU A 15 -11.59 -16.41 7.18
N GLU A 16 -11.15 -15.29 7.76
CA GLU A 16 -11.63 -13.97 7.37
C GLU A 16 -11.28 -13.62 5.93
N TYR A 17 -10.10 -14.04 5.45
CA TYR A 17 -9.71 -13.85 4.05
C TYR A 17 -10.50 -14.77 3.10
N SER A 18 -10.65 -16.05 3.44
CA SER A 18 -11.36 -17.05 2.64
C SER A 18 -12.86 -16.78 2.53
N LEU A 19 -13.45 -16.11 3.52
CA LEU A 19 -14.87 -15.74 3.53
C LEU A 19 -15.17 -14.44 2.78
N LEU A 20 -14.17 -13.74 2.25
CA LEU A 20 -14.41 -12.52 1.48
C LEU A 20 -15.13 -12.86 0.18
N PRO A 21 -16.40 -12.43 0.00
CA PRO A 21 -17.13 -12.68 -1.25
C PRO A 21 -16.53 -11.87 -2.41
N ASN A 22 -15.90 -10.74 -2.07
CA ASN A 22 -15.07 -9.95 -2.97
C ASN A 22 -14.09 -9.10 -2.15
N TYR A 23 -13.12 -8.51 -2.84
CA TYR A 23 -12.05 -7.75 -2.21
C TYR A 23 -12.44 -6.35 -1.74
N GLN A 24 -13.59 -5.82 -2.17
CA GLN A 24 -14.13 -4.56 -1.65
C GLN A 24 -14.53 -4.69 -0.17
N GLN A 25 -14.77 -5.92 0.30
CA GLN A 25 -15.07 -6.19 1.70
C GLN A 25 -13.81 -6.36 2.58
N LEU A 26 -12.61 -6.37 1.98
CA LEU A 26 -11.36 -6.47 2.73
C LEU A 26 -11.22 -5.27 3.70
N ASN A 27 -10.93 -5.55 4.98
CA ASN A 27 -10.80 -4.55 6.03
C ASN A 27 -12.03 -3.64 6.27
N THR A 28 -13.23 -4.04 5.82
CA THR A 28 -14.48 -3.33 6.18
C THR A 28 -14.92 -3.60 7.62
N LYS A 29 -14.58 -4.77 8.16
CA LYS A 29 -14.82 -5.14 9.56
C LYS A 29 -13.77 -4.51 10.49
N ILE A 30 -14.16 -4.27 11.74
CA ILE A 30 -13.23 -3.80 12.79
C ILE A 30 -12.66 -5.02 13.53
N TYR A 31 -11.39 -5.30 13.27
CA TYR A 31 -10.64 -6.33 13.98
C TYR A 31 -9.90 -5.74 15.20
N ARG A 32 -9.88 -6.49 16.31
CA ARG A 32 -9.13 -6.13 17.53
C ARG A 32 -8.14 -7.22 17.93
N CYS A 33 -6.96 -6.81 18.40
CA CYS A 33 -5.99 -7.73 18.97
C CYS A 33 -6.60 -8.42 20.22
N PRO A 34 -6.55 -9.75 20.34
CA PRO A 34 -7.12 -10.45 21.49
C PRO A 34 -6.39 -10.12 22.81
N ARG A 35 -5.10 -9.76 22.72
CA ARG A 35 -4.24 -9.45 23.89
C ARG A 35 -4.42 -8.03 24.40
N CYS A 36 -4.38 -7.02 23.52
CA CYS A 36 -4.38 -5.61 23.93
C CYS A 36 -5.64 -4.84 23.50
N LYS A 37 -6.59 -5.50 22.81
CA LYS A 37 -7.86 -4.93 22.32
C LYS A 37 -7.73 -3.74 21.34
N LYS A 38 -6.52 -3.34 20.98
CA LYS A 38 -6.22 -2.31 19.96
C LYS A 38 -6.61 -2.80 18.57
N ARG A 39 -6.92 -1.84 17.69
CA ARG A 39 -7.31 -2.12 16.29
C ARG A 39 -6.18 -2.82 15.54
N VAL A 40 -6.55 -3.81 14.76
CA VAL A 40 -5.67 -4.48 13.80
C VAL A 40 -6.32 -4.45 12.43
N ILE A 41 -5.53 -4.62 11.37
CA ILE A 41 -5.98 -4.75 9.99
C ILE A 41 -5.53 -6.10 9.45
N LEU A 42 -6.37 -6.72 8.62
CA LEU A 42 -6.07 -7.92 7.86
C LEU A 42 -5.14 -7.55 6.69
N ILE A 43 -4.00 -8.21 6.64
CA ILE A 43 -2.95 -8.02 5.65
C ILE A 43 -2.92 -9.25 4.76
N VAL A 44 -2.96 -8.98 3.46
CA VAL A 44 -2.89 -9.99 2.40
C VAL A 44 -1.68 -9.65 1.54
N SER A 45 -0.91 -10.66 1.18
CA SER A 45 0.27 -10.50 0.35
C SER A 45 0.48 -11.79 -0.43
N GLN A 46 1.26 -11.71 -1.51
CA GLN A 46 1.54 -12.90 -2.31
C GLN A 46 2.52 -13.89 -1.66
N SER A 47 3.40 -13.40 -0.79
CA SER A 47 4.52 -14.20 -0.26
C SER A 47 4.24 -14.78 1.13
N LYS A 48 3.18 -14.36 1.80
CA LYS A 48 2.87 -14.75 3.18
C LYS A 48 1.38 -15.01 3.33
N ALA A 49 1.05 -16.03 4.12
CA ALA A 49 -0.31 -16.30 4.55
C ALA A 49 -0.94 -15.04 5.18
N PRO A 50 -2.25 -14.81 5.01
CA PRO A 50 -2.94 -13.67 5.59
C PRO A 50 -2.69 -13.52 7.08
N PHE A 51 -2.50 -12.30 7.55
CA PHE A 51 -2.24 -12.04 8.97
C PHE A 51 -2.78 -10.68 9.40
N PHE A 52 -3.07 -10.54 10.68
CA PHE A 52 -3.39 -9.28 11.32
C PHE A 52 -2.12 -8.52 11.74
N LYS A 53 -2.10 -7.21 11.46
CA LYS A 53 -1.10 -6.25 11.95
C LYS A 53 -1.80 -5.13 12.73
N HIS A 54 -1.17 -4.65 13.79
CA HIS A 54 -1.67 -3.49 14.52
C HIS A 54 -1.81 -2.28 13.60
N TYR A 55 -2.98 -1.67 13.65
CA TYR A 55 -3.27 -0.43 12.96
C TYR A 55 -2.88 0.73 13.86
N ASN A 56 -1.63 1.16 13.75
CA ASN A 56 -1.15 2.35 14.42
C ASN A 56 -1.36 3.52 13.48
N VAL A 57 -2.42 4.30 13.70
CA VAL A 57 -2.49 5.64 13.11
C VAL A 57 -1.48 6.47 13.88
N SER A 58 -0.27 6.61 13.33
CA SER A 58 0.70 7.57 13.83
C SER A 58 0.14 8.97 13.55
N GLN A 59 -0.71 9.47 14.44
CA GLN A 59 -0.99 10.89 14.56
C GLN A 59 0.33 11.58 14.98
N GLY A 60 1.22 11.82 14.00
CA GLY A 60 2.46 12.59 14.20
C GLY A 60 3.71 11.85 14.69
N LYS A 61 3.84 10.52 14.56
CA LYS A 61 5.05 9.78 14.99
C LYS A 61 6.14 9.57 13.92
N GLY A 62 6.01 10.21 12.76
CA GLY A 62 7.05 10.31 11.74
C GLY A 62 6.63 9.74 10.38
N GLU A 63 7.07 10.40 9.31
CA GLU A 63 6.77 10.09 7.91
C GLU A 63 7.00 8.61 7.57
N LYS A 64 8.00 7.99 8.21
CA LYS A 64 8.41 6.60 7.98
C LYS A 64 7.35 5.57 8.39
N GLU A 65 6.60 5.79 9.47
CA GLU A 65 5.57 4.85 9.92
C GLU A 65 4.31 4.94 9.04
N GLU A 66 3.92 6.17 8.70
CA GLU A 66 2.80 6.45 7.80
C GLU A 66 3.07 5.92 6.39
N HIS A 67 4.28 6.13 5.87
CA HIS A 67 4.73 5.59 4.60
C HIS A 67 4.66 4.07 4.57
N ALA A 68 5.24 3.42 5.59
CA ALA A 68 5.25 1.95 5.67
C ALA A 68 3.83 1.36 5.79
N LEU A 69 2.94 2.01 6.55
CA LEU A 69 1.54 1.56 6.67
C LEU A 69 0.78 1.74 5.37
N SER A 70 0.91 2.89 4.72
CA SER A 70 0.22 3.22 3.46
C SER A 70 0.63 2.26 2.34
N LYS A 71 1.93 1.98 2.20
CA LYS A 71 2.41 0.98 1.22
C LYS A 71 1.82 -0.40 1.48
N GLN A 72 1.80 -0.81 2.75
CA GLN A 72 1.28 -2.10 3.11
C GLN A 72 -0.22 -2.20 2.84
N MET A 73 -0.98 -1.14 3.10
CA MET A 73 -2.41 -1.08 2.82
C MET A 73 -2.70 -1.12 1.33
N LEU A 74 -2.00 -0.31 0.52
CA LEU A 74 -2.20 -0.31 -0.92
C LEU A 74 -1.81 -1.66 -1.54
N CYS A 75 -0.66 -2.23 -1.18
CA CYS A 75 -0.26 -3.56 -1.64
C CYS A 75 -1.29 -4.62 -1.23
N THR A 76 -1.78 -4.57 0.01
CA THR A 76 -2.85 -5.47 0.49
C THR A 76 -4.12 -5.33 -0.34
N ALA A 77 -4.51 -4.10 -0.70
CA ALA A 77 -5.69 -3.84 -1.53
C ALA A 77 -5.50 -4.35 -2.96
N LEU A 78 -4.32 -4.16 -3.56
CA LEU A 78 -4.01 -4.63 -4.91
C LEU A 78 -3.95 -6.16 -5.00
N VAL A 79 -3.23 -6.80 -4.07
CA VAL A 79 -3.19 -8.27 -3.96
C VAL A 79 -4.57 -8.81 -3.65
N GLY A 80 -5.30 -8.12 -2.76
CA GLY A 80 -6.72 -8.29 -2.56
C GLY A 80 -7.41 -8.35 -3.90
N ALA A 81 -7.48 -7.25 -4.66
CA ALA A 81 -8.17 -7.17 -5.95
C ALA A 81 -7.73 -8.16 -7.07
N GLY A 82 -6.80 -9.08 -6.81
CA GLY A 82 -6.36 -10.11 -7.74
C GLY A 82 -5.11 -9.73 -8.53
N TYR A 83 -4.52 -8.57 -8.26
CA TYR A 83 -3.31 -8.13 -8.94
C TYR A 83 -2.05 -8.70 -8.30
N HIS A 84 -1.09 -9.07 -9.14
CA HIS A 84 0.25 -9.38 -8.67
C HIS A 84 0.96 -8.07 -8.27
N ALA A 85 0.90 -7.68 -6.99
CA ALA A 85 1.66 -6.55 -6.42
C ALA A 85 2.74 -6.99 -5.41
N LYS A 86 3.90 -6.33 -5.44
CA LYS A 86 5.04 -6.54 -4.53
C LYS A 86 5.56 -5.20 -4.00
N MET A 87 5.90 -5.13 -2.73
CA MET A 87 6.50 -3.94 -2.13
C MET A 87 8.01 -3.90 -2.32
N GLU A 88 8.58 -2.69 -2.35
CA GLU A 88 10.01 -2.42 -2.20
C GLU A 88 10.90 -3.10 -3.27
N VAL A 89 10.47 -3.03 -4.53
CA VAL A 89 11.10 -3.75 -5.65
C VAL A 89 12.25 -2.93 -6.23
N ASN A 90 13.46 -3.51 -6.25
CA ASN A 90 14.61 -2.90 -6.90
C ASN A 90 14.49 -3.04 -8.43
N LEU A 91 14.68 -1.93 -9.13
CA LEU A 91 14.56 -1.78 -10.58
C LEU A 91 15.81 -1.07 -11.13
N ALA A 92 15.95 -1.03 -12.46
CA ALA A 92 17.04 -0.34 -13.16
C ALA A 92 18.43 -0.64 -12.55
N TYR A 93 18.79 -1.92 -12.41
CA TYR A 93 20.04 -2.34 -11.78
C TYR A 93 20.27 -1.77 -10.36
N ARG A 94 19.19 -1.65 -9.57
CA ARG A 94 19.17 -1.08 -8.20
C ARG A 94 19.35 0.44 -8.13
N GLN A 95 19.26 1.16 -9.26
CA GLN A 95 19.23 2.62 -9.27
C GLN A 95 17.88 3.18 -8.82
N LEU A 96 16.83 2.35 -8.87
CA LEU A 96 15.48 2.72 -8.51
C LEU A 96 14.87 1.66 -7.58
N ARG A 97 14.09 2.09 -6.61
CA ARG A 97 13.29 1.21 -5.76
C ARG A 97 11.85 1.68 -5.81
N ALA A 98 11.00 0.83 -6.35
CA ALA A 98 9.56 1.00 -6.37
C ALA A 98 8.99 0.68 -5.01
N ASP A 99 8.17 1.60 -4.49
CA ASP A 99 7.43 1.37 -3.25
C ASP A 99 6.48 0.18 -3.39
N ILE A 100 5.73 0.10 -4.49
CA ILE A 100 4.93 -1.07 -4.89
C ILE A 100 5.01 -1.25 -6.41
N LEU A 101 5.34 -2.44 -6.89
CA LEU A 101 5.27 -2.81 -8.29
C LEU A 101 4.08 -3.77 -8.52
N MET A 102 3.15 -3.36 -9.37
CA MET A 102 1.99 -4.11 -9.82
C MET A 102 2.20 -4.63 -11.25
N GLN A 103 1.95 -5.93 -11.46
CA GLN A 103 2.01 -6.61 -12.76
C GLN A 103 3.33 -6.40 -13.55
N ASN A 104 4.41 -6.04 -12.85
CA ASN A 104 5.72 -5.70 -13.43
C ASN A 104 5.71 -4.53 -14.44
N SER A 105 4.61 -3.77 -14.52
CA SER A 105 4.43 -2.70 -15.51
C SER A 105 3.98 -1.38 -14.90
N ILE A 106 3.43 -1.39 -13.68
CA ILE A 106 2.94 -0.19 -12.98
C ILE A 106 3.60 -0.11 -11.61
N SER A 107 4.31 0.99 -11.34
CA SER A 107 4.85 1.31 -10.03
C SER A 107 3.95 2.32 -9.31
N PHE A 108 3.69 2.09 -8.03
CA PHE A 108 3.07 3.08 -7.14
C PHE A 108 4.11 3.59 -6.16
N GLU A 109 4.28 4.92 -6.14
CA GLU A 109 5.13 5.68 -5.24
C GLU A 109 4.27 6.35 -4.17
N ILE A 110 4.54 6.10 -2.89
CA ILE A 110 3.82 6.75 -1.80
C ILE A 110 4.67 7.91 -1.31
N GLN A 111 4.22 9.14 -1.53
CA GLN A 111 4.96 10.32 -1.09
C GLN A 111 4.29 10.98 0.12
N CYS A 112 4.90 10.77 1.29
CA CYS A 112 4.44 11.30 2.58
C CYS A 112 5.17 12.59 3.00
N SER A 113 6.14 13.07 2.21
CA SER A 113 6.94 14.26 2.50
C SER A 113 7.25 15.04 1.22
N PRO A 114 7.75 16.26 1.28
CA PRO A 114 8.16 16.98 0.09
C PRO A 114 9.28 16.24 -0.70
N ILE A 115 9.11 16.04 -2.02
CA ILE A 115 10.16 15.64 -2.98
C ILE A 115 10.51 16.83 -3.89
N SER A 116 11.78 16.97 -4.29
CA SER A 116 12.18 18.02 -5.24
C SER A 116 11.79 17.65 -6.68
N ASP A 117 11.54 18.66 -7.52
CA ASP A 117 11.23 18.44 -8.95
C ASP A 117 12.37 17.67 -9.65
N ILE A 118 13.62 17.98 -9.32
CA ILE A 118 14.82 17.30 -9.87
C ILE A 118 14.79 15.81 -9.53
N GLU A 119 14.44 15.45 -8.29
CA GLU A 119 14.39 14.06 -7.87
C GLU A 119 13.20 13.32 -8.46
N PHE A 120 12.04 13.98 -8.54
CA PHE A 120 10.86 13.45 -9.22
C PHE A 120 11.17 13.15 -10.70
N ASP A 121 11.69 14.14 -11.44
CA ASP A 121 12.05 13.99 -12.85
C ASP A 121 13.08 12.89 -13.05
N HIS A 122 14.09 12.81 -12.17
CA HIS A 122 15.08 11.73 -12.23
C HIS A 122 14.42 10.35 -12.11
N ARG A 123 13.54 10.16 -11.12
CA ARG A 123 12.84 8.88 -10.90
C ARG A 123 11.87 8.56 -12.03
N HIS A 124 11.09 9.55 -12.48
CA HIS A 124 10.15 9.41 -13.59
C HIS A 124 10.88 8.98 -14.88
N ASN A 125 11.99 9.63 -15.22
CA ASN A 125 12.81 9.25 -16.37
C ASN A 125 13.40 7.83 -16.24
N LEU A 126 13.75 7.38 -15.03
CA LEU A 126 14.23 6.01 -14.83
C LEU A 126 13.12 4.98 -15.05
N TYR A 127 11.89 5.29 -14.62
CA TYR A 127 10.70 4.46 -14.88
C TYR A 127 10.36 4.37 -16.37
N GLU A 128 10.35 5.52 -17.05
CA GLU A 128 10.10 5.58 -18.50
C GLU A 128 11.13 4.76 -19.30
N LYS A 129 12.43 4.91 -18.98
CA LYS A 129 13.52 4.16 -19.63
C LYS A 129 13.38 2.64 -19.54
N ILE A 130 12.75 2.14 -18.47
CA ILE A 130 12.54 0.70 -18.27
C ILE A 130 11.12 0.26 -18.64
N GLY A 131 10.31 1.14 -19.24
CA GLY A 131 8.97 0.82 -19.71
C GLY A 131 7.95 0.56 -18.60
N ILE A 132 8.14 1.15 -17.42
CA ILE A 132 7.21 1.03 -16.28
C ILE A 132 6.47 2.35 -16.11
N LYS A 133 5.14 2.31 -16.02
CA LYS A 133 4.32 3.48 -15.68
C LYS A 133 4.42 3.74 -14.19
N ASP A 134 4.77 4.95 -13.79
CA ASP A 134 4.80 5.37 -12.39
C ASP A 134 3.54 6.15 -12.00
N VAL A 135 3.04 5.84 -10.80
CA VAL A 135 1.86 6.44 -10.20
C VAL A 135 2.24 6.99 -8.85
N TRP A 136 2.08 8.29 -8.65
CA TRP A 136 2.43 8.95 -7.40
C TRP A 136 1.20 9.21 -6.54
N VAL A 137 1.18 8.61 -5.35
CA VAL A 137 0.14 8.82 -4.33
C VAL A 137 0.68 9.81 -3.32
N VAL A 138 0.22 11.06 -3.41
CA VAL A 138 0.67 12.15 -2.55
C VAL A 138 -0.36 12.45 -1.47
N GLY A 139 0.08 12.57 -0.23
CA GLY A 139 -0.80 12.93 0.89
C GLY A 139 -1.37 14.35 0.76
N ARG A 140 -2.59 14.58 1.29
CA ARG A 140 -3.31 15.88 1.22
C ARG A 140 -2.52 17.09 1.76
N ARG A 141 -1.50 16.89 2.59
CA ARG A 141 -0.65 17.95 3.16
C ARG A 141 0.56 18.32 2.29
N HIS A 142 0.81 17.57 1.23
CA HIS A 142 2.00 17.71 0.38
C HIS A 142 1.62 17.99 -1.07
N PHE A 143 0.48 18.66 -1.30
CA PHE A 143 0.14 19.20 -2.62
C PHE A 143 1.24 20.16 -3.05
N PHE A 144 2.13 19.66 -3.89
CA PHE A 144 3.09 20.48 -4.61
C PHE A 144 2.38 21.31 -5.67
N THR A 145 2.93 22.50 -5.87
CA THR A 145 2.53 23.43 -6.91
C THR A 145 2.69 22.77 -8.28
N SER A 146 1.54 22.60 -8.96
CA SER A 146 1.36 22.35 -10.41
C SER A 146 1.83 21.05 -11.09
N ALA A 147 2.93 20.39 -10.72
CA ALA A 147 3.47 19.30 -11.56
C ALA A 147 2.80 17.92 -11.36
N ILE A 148 2.56 17.50 -10.10
CA ILE A 148 2.14 16.12 -9.78
C ILE A 148 0.63 15.86 -10.01
N ALA A 149 -0.20 16.91 -10.11
CA ALA A 149 -1.65 16.75 -10.30
C ALA A 149 -2.03 15.97 -11.57
N ARG A 150 -1.19 15.99 -12.61
CA ARG A 150 -1.51 15.39 -13.92
C ARG A 150 -1.53 13.85 -13.94
N ILE A 151 -0.87 13.16 -13.02
CA ILE A 151 -0.72 11.69 -13.10
C ILE A 151 -1.86 10.94 -12.39
N THR A 152 -2.62 11.61 -11.52
CA THR A 152 -3.67 10.95 -10.72
C THR A 152 -4.99 10.66 -11.45
N GLU A 153 -5.27 11.30 -12.59
CA GLU A 153 -6.56 11.15 -13.29
C GLU A 153 -6.64 9.94 -14.25
N GLU A 154 -5.52 9.33 -14.65
CA GLU A 154 -5.52 8.28 -15.69
C GLU A 154 -5.63 6.83 -15.18
N ILE A 155 -5.70 6.60 -13.87
CA ILE A 155 -5.44 5.27 -13.28
C ILE A 155 -6.68 4.34 -13.29
N PHE A 156 -7.87 4.84 -13.62
CA PHE A 156 -9.12 4.05 -13.53
C PHE A 156 -9.92 3.90 -14.83
N THR A 157 -9.34 4.25 -15.99
CA THR A 157 -9.94 3.94 -17.30
C THR A 157 -9.23 2.76 -17.95
N PHE A 158 -9.55 1.55 -17.48
CA PHE A 158 -9.46 0.30 -18.25
C PHE A 158 -10.55 -0.66 -17.78
#